data_AF-A0A2G6J7T1-F1
#
_entry.id   AF-A0A2G6J7T1-F1
#
_cell.length_a   1.000
_cell.length_b   1.000
_cell.length_c   1.000
_cell.angle_alpha   90.00
_cell.angle_beta   90.00
_cell.angle_gamma   90.00
#
_symmetry.space_group_name_H-M   'P 1'
#
loop_
_entity.id
_entity.type
_entity.pdbx_description
1 polymer ?
#
loop_
_entity_poly.entity_id
_entity_poly.type
_entity_poly.pdbx_seq_one_letter_code
_entity_poly.pdbx_strand_id
1 'polypeptide(L)' 'MNEGLSKVPDDRLKALLRGLHRGSLAAPLTAVELARHGLQDYAEPLLGVLRGVEARGVKAVVVAVLAEREALRPRD' A
#
# COMPACT_ATOMS: atom_id res chain seq x y z
N MET A 1 -12.97 0.42 13.99
CA MET A 1 -11.57 0.10 14.32
C MET A 1 -10.77 0.15 13.03
N ASN A 2 -9.62 0.85 13.02
CA ASN A 2 -8.74 0.89 11.85
C ASN A 2 -7.93 -0.41 11.83
N GLU A 3 -8.31 -1.37 10.99
CA GLU A 3 -7.60 -2.65 10.82
C GLU A 3 -6.31 -2.49 9.97
N GLY A 4 -5.93 -1.25 9.65
CA GLY A 4 -4.71 -0.92 8.94
C GLY A 4 -4.68 -1.52 7.54
N LEU A 5 -3.50 -1.99 7.13
CA LEU A 5 -3.29 -2.55 5.79
C LEU A 5 -3.83 -3.97 5.63
N SER A 6 -4.32 -4.61 6.70
CA SER A 6 -4.85 -5.98 6.65
C SER A 6 -6.04 -6.12 5.68
N LYS A 7 -6.84 -5.07 5.53
CA LYS A 7 -7.99 -4.98 4.60
C LYS A 7 -7.63 -4.69 3.15
N VAL A 8 -6.37 -4.37 2.84
CA VAL A 8 -5.92 -4.07 1.48
C VAL A 8 -5.44 -5.38 0.83
N PRO A 9 -6.04 -5.83 -0.30
CA PRO A 9 -5.60 -7.02 -1.01
C PRO A 9 -4.15 -6.94 -1.52
N ASP A 10 -3.51 -8.11 -1.68
CA ASP A 10 -2.10 -8.20 -2.09
C ASP A 10 -1.85 -7.58 -3.47
N ASP A 11 -2.75 -7.76 -4.43
CA ASP A 11 -2.66 -7.16 -5.77
C ASP A 11 -2.66 -5.63 -5.71
N ARG A 12 -3.42 -5.05 -4.77
CA ARG A 12 -3.52 -3.61 -4.56
C ARG A 12 -2.29 -3.05 -3.86
N LEU A 13 -1.77 -3.74 -2.85
CA LEU A 13 -0.47 -3.41 -2.24
C LEU A 13 0.68 -3.50 -3.26
N LYS A 14 0.68 -4.53 -4.11
CA LYS A 14 1.64 -4.68 -5.22
C LYS A 14 1.49 -3.57 -6.26
N ALA A 15 0.27 -3.14 -6.59
CA ALA A 15 0.03 -2.04 -7.51
C ALA A 15 0.57 -0.71 -6.97
N LEU A 16 0.30 -0.41 -5.69
CA LEU A 16 0.87 0.75 -4.98
C LEU A 16 2.40 0.74 -5.03
N LEU A 17 3.01 -0.38 -4.64
CA LEU A 17 4.46 -0.55 -4.63
C LEU A 17 5.06 -0.34 -6.03
N ARG A 18 4.47 -0.96 -7.05
CA ARG A 18 4.89 -0.80 -8.45
C ARG A 18 4.79 0.66 -8.92
N GLY A 19 3.71 1.37 -8.57
CA GLY A 19 3.54 2.79 -8.91
C GLY A 19 4.65 3.65 -8.31
N LEU A 20 4.98 3.43 -7.04
CA LEU A 20 6.06 4.13 -6.33
C LEU A 20 7.46 3.78 -6.87
N HIS A 21 7.67 2.55 -7.34
CA HIS A 21 8.94 2.16 -7.96
C HIS A 21 9.14 2.80 -9.34
N ARG A 22 8.07 2.89 -10.14
CA ARG A 22 8.12 3.51 -11.47
C ARG A 22 8.04 5.04 -11.45
N GLY A 23 7.80 5.63 -10.27
CA GLY A 23 7.59 7.07 -10.14
C GLY A 23 6.28 7.57 -10.75
N SER A 24 5.37 6.66 -11.14
CA SER A 24 4.05 7.05 -11.65
C SER A 24 3.12 7.51 -10.52
N LEU A 25 3.33 6.96 -9.32
CA LEU A 25 2.61 7.34 -8.10
C LEU A 25 3.53 8.14 -7.19
N ALA A 26 3.08 9.32 -6.76
CA ALA A 26 3.84 10.19 -5.88
C ALA A 26 3.54 9.93 -4.39
N ALA A 27 4.54 10.16 -3.55
CA ALA A 27 4.39 10.26 -2.10
C ALA A 27 4.78 11.67 -1.62
N PRO A 28 4.18 12.21 -0.54
CA PRO A 28 3.21 11.57 0.35
C PRO A 28 1.89 11.21 -0.34
N LEU A 29 1.30 10.07 0.05
CA LEU A 29 0.06 9.59 -0.57
C LEU A 29 -1.09 10.57 -0.32
N THR A 30 -1.91 10.80 -1.35
CA THR A 30 -3.14 11.59 -1.26
C THR A 30 -4.32 10.80 -1.81
N ALA A 31 -5.54 11.14 -1.38
CA ALA A 31 -6.74 10.49 -1.92
C ALA A 31 -6.85 10.66 -3.45
N VAL A 32 -6.43 11.81 -3.97
CA VAL A 32 -6.41 12.10 -5.41
C VAL A 32 -5.44 11.19 -6.15
N GLU A 33 -4.22 11.02 -5.64
CA GLU A 33 -3.23 10.14 -6.25
C GLU A 33 -3.66 8.67 -6.21
N LEU A 34 -4.28 8.24 -5.11
CA LEU A 34 -4.84 6.89 -5.01
C LEU A 34 -5.96 6.68 -6.03
N ALA A 35 -6.86 7.64 -6.21
CA ALA A 35 -7.93 7.56 -7.21
C ALA A 35 -7.38 7.50 -8.65
N ARG A 36 -6.36 8.31 -8.97
CA ARG A 36 -5.69 8.29 -10.29
C ARG A 36 -5.09 6.94 -10.64
N HIS A 37 -4.75 6.14 -9.62
CA HIS A 37 -4.15 4.82 -9.77
C HIS A 37 -5.12 3.67 -9.50
N GLY A 38 -6.43 3.93 -9.38
CA GLY A 38 -7.44 2.90 -9.15
C GLY A 38 -7.35 2.25 -7.76
N LEU A 39 -6.92 3.00 -6.76
CA LEU A 39 -6.76 2.58 -5.35
C LEU A 39 -7.73 3.31 -4.40
N GLN A 40 -8.71 4.05 -4.91
CA GLN A 40 -9.65 4.85 -4.10
C GLN A 40 -10.47 4.00 -3.12
N ASP A 41 -10.80 2.76 -3.48
CA ASP A 41 -11.59 1.85 -2.63
C ASP A 41 -10.84 1.45 -1.35
N TYR A 42 -9.52 1.65 -1.33
CA TYR A 42 -8.64 1.39 -0.20
C TYR A 42 -8.04 2.68 0.38
N ALA A 43 -8.60 3.84 0.06
CA ALA A 43 -8.06 5.12 0.50
C ALA A 43 -8.08 5.26 2.03
N GLU A 44 -9.11 4.80 2.71
CA GLU A 44 -9.19 4.83 4.18
C GLU A 44 -8.06 4.02 4.84
N PRO A 45 -7.88 2.70 4.59
CA PRO A 45 -6.81 1.94 5.21
C PRO A 45 -5.41 2.40 4.77
N LEU A 46 -5.23 2.80 3.51
CA LEU A 46 -3.93 3.29 3.02
C LEU A 46 -3.56 4.63 3.67
N LEU A 47 -4.45 5.62 3.67
CA LEU A 47 -4.16 6.94 4.24
C LEU A 47 -4.21 6.91 5.77
N GLY A 48 -4.92 5.98 6.39
CA GLY A 48 -4.92 5.80 7.84
C GLY A 48 -3.55 5.37 8.38
N VAL A 49 -2.75 4.64 7.58
CA VAL A 49 -1.43 4.14 7.99
C VAL A 49 -0.28 4.92 7.36
N LEU A 50 -0.41 5.36 6.11
CA LEU A 50 0.71 5.83 5.28
C LEU A 50 0.66 7.34 4.95
N ARG A 51 -0.35 8.08 5.45
CA ARG A 51 -0.44 9.53 5.21
C ARG A 51 0.78 10.24 5.79
N GLY A 52 1.38 11.13 4.99
CA GLY A 52 2.57 11.89 5.37
C GLY A 52 3.88 11.10 5.30
N VAL A 53 3.83 9.79 5.01
CA VAL A 53 5.03 8.97 4.85
C VAL A 53 5.63 9.19 3.47
N GLU A 54 6.94 9.40 3.42
CA GLU A 54 7.69 9.55 2.17
C GLU A 54 7.79 8.23 1.38
N ALA A 55 8.14 8.33 0.10
CA ALA A 55 8.12 7.18 -0.81
C ALA A 55 8.93 5.97 -0.30
N ARG A 56 10.10 6.20 0.32
CA ARG A 56 10.94 5.13 0.87
C ARG A 56 10.26 4.42 2.04
N GLY A 57 9.66 5.18 2.96
CA GLY A 57 8.92 4.64 4.09
C GLY A 57 7.68 3.84 3.64
N VAL A 58 6.93 4.38 2.66
CA VAL A 58 5.76 3.65 2.11
C VAL A 58 6.19 2.33 1.49
N LYS A 59 7.26 2.33 0.67
CA LYS A 59 7.81 1.11 0.08
C LYS A 59 8.21 0.09 1.16
N ALA A 60 8.92 0.53 2.20
CA ALA A 60 9.36 -0.35 3.28
C ALA A 60 8.19 -1.02 4.00
N VAL A 61 7.15 -0.25 4.38
CA VAL A 61 5.96 -0.79 5.05
C VAL A 61 5.22 -1.77 4.15
N VAL A 62 4.99 -1.41 2.87
CA VAL A 62 4.27 -2.28 1.94
C VAL A 62 5.03 -3.58 1.67
N VAL A 63 6.37 -3.53 1.52
CA VAL A 63 7.21 -4.72 1.38
C VAL A 63 7.14 -5.60 2.61
N ALA A 64 7.21 -5.02 3.82
CA ALA A 64 7.11 -5.77 5.07
C ALA A 64 5.76 -6.50 5.20
N VAL A 65 4.64 -5.82 4.92
CA VAL A 65 3.30 -6.43 4.94
C VAL A 65 3.17 -7.58 3.94
N LEU A 66 3.67 -7.38 2.71
CA LEU A 66 3.64 -8.44 1.69
C LEU A 66 4.49 -9.65 2.10
N ALA A 67 5.67 -9.42 2.69
CA ALA A 67 6.56 -10.48 3.15
C ALA A 67 5.96 -11.26 4.33
N GLU A 68 5.34 -10.57 5.30
CA GLU A 68 4.62 -11.20 6.41
C GLU A 68 3.50 -12.12 5.90
N ARG A 69 2.67 -11.61 4.99
CA ARG A 69 1.59 -12.40 4.38
C ARG A 69 2.11 -13.63 3.65
N GLU A 70 3.19 -13.50 2.90
CA GLU A 70 3.83 -14.62 2.20
C GLU A 70 4.34 -15.67 3.19
N ALA A 71 4.99 -15.24 4.28
CA ALA A 71 5.53 -16.14 5.30
C ALA A 71 4.44 -16.92 6.05
N LEU A 72 3.22 -16.38 6.14
CA LEU A 72 2.07 -17.02 6.77
C LEU A 72 1.26 -17.91 5.81
N ARG A 73 1.53 -17.90 4.50
CA ARG A 73 0.85 -18.82 3.59
C ARG A 73 1.32 -20.26 3.85
N PRO A 74 0.39 -21.23 3.90
CA PRO A 74 0.75 -22.64 3.94
C PRO A 74 1.69 -22.96 2.78
N ARG A 75 2.76 -23.73 3.06
CA ARG A 75 3.54 -24.36 2.01
C ARG A 75 2.92 -25.72 1.76
N ASP A 76 2.55 -25.98 0.51
CA ASP A 76 2.13 -27.30 0.04
C ASP A 76 3.26 -28.33 0.19
#